data_AF-A0A8J7QBR6-F1
#
_entry.id   AF-A0A8J7QBR6-F1
#
_cell.length_a   1.000
_cell.length_b   1.000
_cell.length_c   1.000
_cell.angle_alpha   90.00
_cell.angle_beta   90.00
_cell.angle_gamma   90.00
#
_symmetry.space_group_name_H-M   'P 1'
#
loop_
_entity.id
_entity.type
_entity.pdbx_description
1 polymer ?
#
loop_
_entity_poly.entity_id
_entity_poly.type
_entity_poly.pdbx_seq_one_letter_code
_entity_poly.pdbx_strand_id
1 'polypeptide(L)' 'MSETLKQLLLDPQRRPNVVNDCQQLIEDQVAAAAGIPGVAIKGGYKVVKAIKPGIIHDAVDGLLDQFVAKL' A
#
# COMPACT_ATOMS: atom_id res chain seq x y z
N MET A 1 16.31 17.32 -18.41
CA MET A 1 16.78 16.99 -17.05
C MET A 1 15.92 15.84 -16.55
N SER A 2 16.51 14.78 -16.01
CA SER A 2 15.75 13.66 -15.45
C SER A 2 15.11 14.07 -14.14
N GLU A 3 13.84 13.75 -13.94
CA GLU A 3 13.19 13.89 -12.63
C GLU A 3 13.80 12.91 -11.63
N THR A 4 13.90 13.32 -10.36
CA THR A 4 14.35 12.43 -9.29
C THR A 4 13.24 11.46 -8.89
N LEU A 5 13.59 10.29 -8.33
CA LEU A 5 12.60 9.32 -7.86
C LEU A 5 11.64 9.93 -6.83
N LYS A 6 12.13 10.78 -5.92
CA LYS A 6 11.29 11.46 -4.93
C LYS A 6 10.22 12.36 -5.58
N GLN A 7 10.60 13.08 -6.63
CA GLN A 7 9.66 13.92 -7.38
C GLN A 7 8.61 13.07 -8.11
N LEU A 8 9.03 11.98 -8.75
CA LEU A 8 8.11 11.09 -9.47
C LEU A 8 7.11 10.39 -8.55
N LEU A 9 7.52 9.98 -7.35
CA LEU A 9 6.65 9.31 -6.37
C LEU A 9 5.64 10.26 -5.74
N LEU A 10 5.96 11.56 -5.63
CA LEU A 10 5.11 12.57 -5.01
C LEU A 10 4.38 13.47 -6.01
N ASP A 11 4.58 13.28 -7.32
CA ASP A 11 3.86 13.98 -8.38
C ASP A 11 2.34 13.73 -8.21
N PRO A 12 1.51 14.77 -8.05
CA PRO A 12 0.07 14.63 -7.89
C PRO A 12 -0.63 13.86 -9.02
N GLN A 13 -0.10 13.88 -10.24
CA GLN A 13 -0.65 13.13 -11.37
C GLN A 13 -0.30 11.64 -11.32
N ARG A 14 0.77 11.27 -10.63
CA ARG A 14 1.26 9.88 -10.53
C ARG A 14 0.88 9.23 -9.21
N ARG A 15 0.76 10.01 -8.14
CA ARG A 15 0.49 9.55 -6.78
C ARG A 15 -0.68 8.56 -6.70
N PRO A 16 -1.84 8.78 -7.36
CA PRO A 16 -2.93 7.80 -7.33
C PRO A 16 -2.51 6.41 -7.83
N ASN A 17 -1.71 6.36 -8.89
CA ASN A 17 -1.21 5.10 -9.43
C ASN A 17 -0.18 4.46 -8.49
N VAL A 18 0.72 5.25 -7.91
CA VAL A 18 1.69 4.76 -6.91
C VAL A 18 0.98 4.14 -5.71
N VAL A 19 -0.03 4.83 -5.17
CA VAL A 19 -0.83 4.34 -4.04
C VAL A 19 -1.58 3.06 -4.41
N ASN A 20 -2.22 3.01 -5.59
CA ASN A 20 -2.93 1.84 -6.06
C ASN A 20 -2.01 0.64 -6.25
N ASP A 21 -0.85 0.84 -6.87
CA ASP A 21 0.13 -0.24 -7.11
C ASP A 21 0.69 -0.77 -5.79
N CYS A 22 1.00 0.12 -4.83
CA CYS A 22 1.41 -0.28 -3.49
C CYS A 22 0.31 -1.03 -2.74
N GLN A 23 -0.96 -0.61 -2.87
CA GLN A 23 -2.08 -1.37 -2.32
C GLN A 23 -2.16 -2.77 -2.95
N GLN A 24 -2.08 -2.89 -4.28
CA GLN A 24 -2.11 -4.19 -4.96
C GLN A 24 -0.96 -5.09 -4.49
N LEU A 25 0.24 -4.54 -4.34
CA LEU A 25 1.38 -5.29 -3.80
C LEU A 25 1.09 -5.89 -2.42
N ILE A 26 0.43 -5.14 -1.53
CA ILE A 26 0.01 -5.61 -0.20
C ILE A 26 -1.05 -6.71 -0.33
N GLU A 27 -2.06 -6.51 -1.19
CA GLU A 27 -3.11 -7.51 -1.45
C GLU A 27 -2.51 -8.83 -1.95
N ASP A 28 -1.58 -8.77 -2.90
CA ASP A 28 -0.88 -9.93 -3.46
C ASP A 28 -0.05 -10.65 -2.39
N GLN A 29 0.66 -9.89 -1.54
CA GLN A 29 1.48 -10.47 -0.49
C GLN A 29 0.63 -11.18 0.58
N VAL A 30 -0.53 -10.62 0.92
CA VAL A 30 -1.51 -11.25 1.82
C VAL A 30 -2.14 -12.48 1.17
N ALA A 31 -2.47 -12.42 -0.11
CA ALA A 31 -3.02 -13.54 -0.87
C ALA A 31 -2.02 -14.71 -0.97
N ALA A 32 -0.74 -14.40 -1.16
CA ALA A 32 0.35 -15.37 -1.21
C ALA A 32 0.73 -15.96 0.16
N ALA A 33 0.26 -15.38 1.27
CA ALA A 33 0.58 -15.89 2.61
C ALA A 33 0.08 -17.34 2.80
N ALA A 34 0.97 -18.23 3.23
CA ALA A 34 0.71 -19.68 3.33
C ALA A 34 0.75 -20.20 4.78
N GLY A 35 0.21 -21.41 4.98
CA GLY A 35 0.17 -22.09 6.28
C GLY A 35 -0.83 -21.48 7.28
N ILE A 36 -0.87 -22.04 8.50
CA ILE A 36 -1.74 -21.57 9.60
C ILE A 36 -1.52 -20.07 9.92
N PRO A 37 -0.28 -19.55 9.98
CA PRO A 37 -0.05 -18.11 10.13
C PRO A 37 -0.61 -17.29 8.97
N GLY A 38 -0.53 -17.80 7.74
CA GLY A 38 -1.10 -17.17 6.56
C GLY A 38 -2.64 -17.07 6.61
N VAL A 39 -3.31 -18.07 7.18
CA VAL A 39 -4.77 -18.02 7.39
C VAL A 39 -5.14 -16.92 8.38
N ALA A 40 -4.40 -16.77 9.48
CA ALA A 40 -4.63 -15.71 10.45
C ALA A 40 -4.41 -14.31 9.84
N ILE A 41 -3.34 -14.14 9.04
CA ILE A 41 -3.06 -12.88 8.32
C ILE A 41 -4.22 -12.54 7.37
N LYS A 42 -4.62 -13.49 6.51
CA LYS A 42 -5.74 -13.29 5.58
C LYS A 42 -7.05 -12.96 6.30
N GLY A 43 -7.31 -13.64 7.42
CA GLY A 43 -8.50 -13.40 8.25
C GLY A 43 -8.51 -12.01 8.86
N GLY A 44 -7.44 -11.62 9.55
CA GLY A 44 -7.31 -10.30 10.15
C GLY A 44 -7.38 -9.18 9.11
N TYR A 45 -6.70 -9.36 7.97
CA TYR A 45 -6.74 -8.40 6.87
C TYR A 45 -8.16 -8.20 6.32
N LYS A 46 -8.93 -9.28 6.13
CA LYS A 46 -10.34 -9.21 5.74
C LYS A 46 -11.20 -8.47 6.77
N VAL A 47 -11.00 -8.75 8.06
CA VAL A 47 -11.74 -8.07 9.15
C VAL A 47 -11.46 -6.57 9.14
N VAL A 48 -10.20 -6.17 9.02
CA VAL A 48 -9.81 -4.74 8.97
C VAL A 48 -10.45 -4.03 7.77
N LYS A 49 -10.43 -4.65 6.59
CA LYS A 49 -11.11 -4.11 5.39
C LYS A 49 -12.63 -4.02 5.54
N ALA A 50 -13.25 -4.95 6.27
CA ALA A 50 -14.68 -4.91 6.54
C ALA A 50 -15.07 -3.81 7.53
N ILE A 51 -14.23 -3.53 8.52
CA ILE A 51 -14.45 -2.45 9.49
C ILE A 51 -14.35 -1.07 8.82
N LYS A 52 -13.32 -0.87 7.98
CA LYS A 52 -13.16 0.37 7.21
C LYS A 52 -12.77 0.04 5.76
N PRO A 53 -13.73 0.08 4.83
CA PRO A 53 -13.42 0.04 3.41
C PRO A 53 -12.47 1.16 3.04
N GLY A 54 -11.45 0.86 2.22
CA GLY A 54 -10.43 1.84 1.82
C GLY A 54 -9.29 2.06 2.83
N ILE A 55 -9.32 1.43 4.01
CA ILE A 55 -8.28 1.66 5.04
C ILE A 55 -6.84 1.40 4.55
N ILE A 56 -6.64 0.45 3.64
CA ILE A 56 -5.32 0.12 3.09
C ILE A 56 -4.86 1.22 2.13
N HIS A 57 -5.74 1.69 1.25
CA HIS A 57 -5.48 2.84 0.39
C HIS A 57 -5.08 4.07 1.22
N ASP A 58 -5.90 4.42 2.20
CA ASP A 58 -5.67 5.58 3.08
C ASP A 58 -4.36 5.47 3.85
N ALA A 59 -4.02 4.27 4.32
CA ALA A 59 -2.78 4.02 5.04
C ALA A 59 -1.56 4.18 4.13
N VAL A 60 -1.60 3.63 2.92
CA VAL A 60 -0.52 3.78 1.93
C VAL A 60 -0.35 5.25 1.56
N ASP A 61 -1.44 5.94 1.24
CA ASP A 61 -1.41 7.37 0.88
C ASP A 61 -0.88 8.23 2.04
N GLY A 62 -1.35 8.00 3.26
CA GLY A 62 -0.91 8.77 4.44
C GLY A 62 0.53 8.50 4.88
N LEU A 63 1.12 7.37 4.50
CA LEU A 63 2.50 6.99 4.84
C LEU A 63 3.50 7.32 3.72
N LEU A 64 3.04 7.49 2.48
CA LEU A 64 3.89 7.63 1.31
C LEU A 64 4.91 8.78 1.45
N ASP A 65 4.46 9.95 1.91
CA ASP A 65 5.35 11.12 2.09
C ASP A 65 6.48 10.84 3.09
N GLN A 66 6.17 10.12 4.18
CA GLN A 66 7.14 9.78 5.21
C GLN A 66 8.18 8.77 4.69
N PHE A 67 7.75 7.79 3.89
CA PHE A 67 8.68 6.84 3.27
C PHE A 67 9.58 7.51 2.23
N VAL A 68 9.02 8.37 1.38
CA VAL A 68 9.81 9.10 0.38
C VAL A 68 10.82 10.05 1.02
N ALA A 69 10.48 10.64 2.18
CA ALA A 69 11.40 11.47 2.94
C ALA A 69 12.63 10.70 3.47
N LYS A 70 12.56 9.36 3.57
CA LYS A 70 13.64 8.48 4.04
C LYS A 70 14.48 7.83 2.93
N LEU A 71 14.08 7.98 1.66
CA LEU A 71 14.90 7.62 0.48
C LEU A 71 16.10 8.56 0.34
#